data_AF-A0A976D3H5-F1
#
_entry.id   AF-A0A976D3H5-F1
#
_cell.length_a   1.000
_cell.length_b   1.000
_cell.length_c   1.000
_cell.angle_alpha   90.00
_cell.angle_beta   90.00
_cell.angle_gamma   90.00
#
_symmetry.space_group_name_H-M   'P 1'
#
loop_
_entity.id
_entity.type
_entity.pdbx_description
1 polymer ?
#
loop_
_entity_poly.entity_id
_entity_poly.type
_entity_poly.pdbx_seq_one_letter_code
_entity_poly.pdbx_strand_id
1 'polypeptide(L)'
;MQNIFQPRYLTFSPALKTGGISLLLLLAGWPVLAQDAAPAAPIPPKEVFYDSTIAYVLLAVIALLAAVIYMMGNVFILAIKNRMAADKKTAEGLKALLVMGFLFLAPQLWAQNGRPAGAPTVVSETIVQIFGFVIFVEMLIIFYFGISIRNFLKAPQQAAETSTATSATASSKKSILQRNWFDRLSDMNTEEDVIKLDLGHNYDGIKELDNKVPIWWQWGFGISLVFALVYLYSYHVAESRPLQQEELKQDLAVAAAQQASFLEKSANNVDEKTVKLMGAEDIAAGKALFIKPGACATCHGENGSGIVNGAPGIGPNLTDDYWLHKGDLGGIFYSIKYGWPEKGMKSWKDDYSPIQIAQITNYVKSLVGSNPQPAKEKQGELFQEAGAPAATDSAATAQK
;
A
#
# COMPACT_ATOMS: atom_id res chain seq x y z
N MET A 1 71.35 -6.73 -2.19
CA MET A 1 71.04 -5.30 -1.99
C MET A 1 71.05 -4.62 -3.35
N GLN A 2 69.92 -3.99 -3.71
CA GLN A 2 69.77 -2.84 -4.63
C GLN A 2 70.27 -3.00 -6.09
N ASN A 3 69.59 -2.59 -7.15
CA ASN A 3 68.37 -1.84 -7.36
C ASN A 3 67.83 -2.20 -8.76
N ILE A 4 66.52 -2.43 -8.82
CA ILE A 4 65.71 -2.55 -10.03
C ILE A 4 65.13 -1.16 -10.32
N PHE A 5 64.82 -0.90 -11.60
CA PHE A 5 64.00 0.17 -12.19
C PHE A 5 64.74 1.23 -13.03
N GLN A 6 64.69 1.00 -14.34
CA GLN A 6 64.73 2.02 -15.39
C GLN A 6 63.37 2.00 -16.12
N PRO A 7 62.76 3.13 -16.47
CA PRO A 7 61.42 3.18 -17.07
C PRO A 7 61.48 2.92 -18.59
N ARG A 8 60.66 1.97 -19.05
CA ARG A 8 60.43 1.70 -20.48
C ARG A 8 59.27 2.57 -20.98
N TYR A 9 59.57 3.51 -21.87
CA TYR A 9 58.56 4.27 -22.61
C TYR A 9 57.85 3.35 -23.62
N LEU A 10 56.52 3.30 -23.59
CA LEU A 10 55.70 2.64 -24.60
C LEU A 10 55.27 3.67 -25.64
N THR A 11 55.81 3.52 -26.85
CA THR A 11 55.34 4.20 -28.06
C THR A 11 54.07 3.53 -28.58
N PHE A 12 52.96 4.25 -28.72
CA PHE A 12 51.77 3.75 -29.42
C PHE A 12 51.84 4.10 -30.91
N SER A 13 51.79 3.07 -31.76
CA SER A 13 51.63 3.18 -33.21
C SER A 13 50.14 3.18 -33.58
N PRO A 14 49.68 3.93 -34.60
CA PRO A 14 48.28 3.99 -34.97
C PRO A 14 47.98 3.03 -36.14
N ALA A 15 47.23 1.97 -35.88
CA ALA A 15 46.35 1.32 -36.86
C ALA A 15 45.74 0.05 -36.26
N LEU A 16 44.42 0.02 -36.07
CA LEU A 16 43.61 -1.02 -36.70
C LEU A 16 42.14 -0.62 -36.70
N LYS A 17 41.61 -0.53 -37.92
CA LYS A 17 40.20 -0.43 -38.25
C LYS A 17 39.49 -1.76 -37.95
N THR A 18 38.19 -1.64 -37.70
CA THR A 18 37.11 -2.60 -37.96
C THR A 18 37.09 -3.93 -37.21
N GLY A 19 36.02 -4.12 -36.44
CA GLY A 19 35.42 -5.44 -36.20
C GLY A 19 35.20 -5.78 -34.74
N GLY A 20 33.96 -6.12 -34.39
CA GLY A 20 33.67 -6.96 -33.23
C GLY A 20 32.95 -6.28 -32.09
N ILE A 21 31.64 -6.16 -32.22
CA ILE A 21 30.70 -6.10 -31.10
C ILE A 21 30.86 -7.40 -30.31
N SER A 22 31.42 -7.33 -29.11
CA SER A 22 31.29 -8.35 -28.06
C SER A 22 31.73 -7.71 -26.74
N LEU A 23 30.77 -7.17 -26.01
CA LEU A 23 30.94 -6.94 -24.58
C LEU A 23 29.74 -7.56 -23.86
N LEU A 24 30.05 -8.66 -23.16
CA LEU A 24 29.26 -9.26 -22.11
C LEU A 24 28.75 -8.18 -21.13
N LEU A 25 27.45 -8.21 -20.83
CA LEU A 25 26.93 -7.67 -19.57
C LEU A 25 26.22 -8.79 -18.82
N LEU A 26 26.89 -9.24 -17.77
CA LEU A 26 26.46 -10.20 -16.77
C LEU A 26 25.34 -9.60 -15.90
N LEU A 27 24.25 -10.37 -15.79
CA LEU A 27 23.47 -10.66 -14.57
C LEU A 27 23.43 -9.59 -13.47
N ALA A 28 22.30 -8.88 -13.39
CA ALA A 28 21.76 -8.34 -12.14
C ALA A 28 20.31 -8.82 -11.97
N GLY A 29 20.16 -10.13 -11.70
CA GLY A 29 18.92 -10.70 -11.19
C GLY A 29 19.11 -10.99 -9.71
N TRP A 30 18.54 -10.17 -8.83
CA TRP A 30 18.42 -10.52 -7.41
C TRP A 30 17.22 -11.45 -7.23
N PRO A 31 17.36 -12.62 -6.58
CA PRO A 31 16.22 -13.34 -6.06
C PRO A 31 15.84 -12.71 -4.71
N VAL A 32 14.67 -12.08 -4.64
CA VAL A 32 14.03 -11.76 -3.36
C VAL A 32 13.36 -13.03 -2.85
N LEU A 33 13.87 -13.55 -1.73
CA LEU A 33 13.15 -14.49 -0.88
C LEU A 33 12.15 -13.67 -0.04
N ALA A 34 10.85 -13.90 -0.23
CA ALA A 34 9.82 -13.38 0.66
C ALA A 34 9.02 -14.54 1.26
N GLN A 35 8.95 -14.55 2.59
CA GLN A 35 8.18 -15.47 3.43
C GLN A 35 6.67 -15.31 3.23
N ASP A 36 5.97 -16.44 3.14
CA ASP A 36 4.51 -16.50 3.14
C ASP A 36 3.94 -15.99 4.48
N ALA A 37 3.17 -14.90 4.40
CA ALA A 37 2.19 -14.53 5.42
C ALA A 37 0.79 -14.70 4.80
N ALA A 38 -0.06 -15.49 5.46
CA ALA A 38 -1.42 -15.76 5.01
C ALA A 38 -2.25 -14.47 4.89
N PRO A 39 -2.97 -14.23 3.78
CA PRO A 39 -3.82 -13.05 3.66
C PRO A 39 -5.10 -13.21 4.51
N ALA A 40 -5.39 -12.19 5.31
CA ALA A 40 -6.70 -11.98 5.91
C ALA A 40 -7.77 -11.80 4.80
N ALA A 41 -8.98 -12.32 5.05
CA ALA A 41 -10.09 -12.26 4.10
C ALA A 41 -10.42 -10.82 3.67
N PRO A 42 -10.60 -10.55 2.36
CA PRO A 42 -10.91 -9.21 1.89
C PRO A 42 -12.37 -8.85 2.20
N ILE A 43 -12.54 -7.64 2.76
CA ILE A 43 -13.81 -6.91 2.84
C ILE A 43 -14.34 -6.72 1.40
N PRO A 44 -15.63 -6.97 1.09
CA PRO A 44 -16.18 -6.55 -0.20
C PRO A 44 -16.22 -5.02 -0.23
N PRO A 45 -15.43 -4.36 -1.11
CA PRO A 45 -15.49 -2.92 -1.23
C PRO A 45 -16.83 -2.50 -1.82
N LYS A 46 -17.27 -1.29 -1.47
CA LYS A 46 -18.45 -0.65 -2.06
C LYS A 46 -18.28 -0.65 -3.59
N GLU A 47 -19.11 -1.41 -4.29
CA GLU A 47 -19.16 -1.48 -5.76
C GLU A 47 -19.38 -0.08 -6.32
N VAL A 48 -18.32 0.57 -6.83
CA VAL A 48 -18.45 1.77 -7.63
C VAL A 48 -18.42 1.31 -9.08
N PHE A 49 -19.59 1.32 -9.70
CA PHE A 49 -19.74 1.12 -11.13
C PHE A 49 -18.80 2.08 -11.88
N TYR A 50 -18.16 1.60 -12.94
CA TYR A 50 -17.50 2.46 -13.91
C TYR A 50 -18.55 3.38 -14.51
N ASP A 51 -18.72 4.57 -13.95
CA ASP A 51 -19.52 5.57 -14.62
C ASP A 51 -18.78 5.95 -15.91
N SER A 52 -19.54 5.97 -17.00
CA SER A 52 -19.11 6.36 -18.33
C SER A 52 -18.26 7.65 -18.33
N THR A 53 -18.48 8.52 -17.34
CA THR A 53 -17.69 9.72 -17.04
C THR A 53 -16.19 9.46 -16.85
N ILE A 54 -15.78 8.44 -16.11
CA ILE A 54 -14.35 8.16 -15.85
C ILE A 54 -13.66 7.72 -17.14
N ALA A 55 -14.35 6.90 -17.95
CA ALA A 55 -13.85 6.48 -19.25
C ALA A 55 -13.67 7.67 -20.21
N TYR A 56 -14.62 8.62 -20.24
CA TYR A 56 -14.49 9.84 -21.05
C TYR A 56 -13.38 10.77 -20.56
N VAL A 57 -13.17 10.90 -19.25
CA VAL A 57 -12.05 11.69 -18.68
C VAL A 57 -10.70 11.07 -19.07
N LEU A 58 -10.56 9.75 -18.96
CA LEU A 58 -9.33 9.05 -19.38
C LEU A 58 -9.09 9.18 -20.89
N LEU A 59 -10.12 9.06 -21.72
CA LEU A 59 -10.00 9.26 -23.17
C LEU A 59 -9.61 10.70 -23.52
N ALA A 60 -10.16 11.70 -22.82
CA ALA A 60 -9.80 13.10 -23.00
C ALA A 60 -8.33 13.35 -22.61
N VAL A 61 -7.86 12.76 -21.51
CA VAL A 61 -6.46 12.83 -21.08
C VAL A 61 -5.52 12.17 -22.09
N ILE A 62 -5.87 11.00 -22.61
CA ILE A 62 -5.08 10.30 -23.64
C ILE A 62 -4.99 11.15 -24.91
N ALA A 63 -6.10 11.74 -25.37
CA ALA A 63 -6.11 12.60 -26.54
C ALA A 63 -5.26 13.87 -26.34
N LEU A 64 -5.31 14.46 -25.14
CA LEU A 64 -4.52 15.63 -24.77
C LEU A 64 -3.01 15.32 -24.72
N LEU A 65 -2.63 14.20 -24.11
CA LEU A 65 -1.25 13.70 -24.08
C LEU A 65 -0.73 13.44 -25.49
N ALA A 66 -1.54 12.79 -26.34
CA ALA A 66 -1.18 12.55 -27.74
C ALA A 66 -0.98 13.86 -28.52
N ALA A 67 -1.81 14.89 -28.28
CA ALA A 67 -1.67 16.20 -28.91
C ALA A 67 -0.38 16.91 -28.50
N VAL A 68 0.02 16.80 -27.22
CA VAL A 68 1.27 17.40 -26.74
C VAL A 68 2.49 16.64 -27.23
N ILE A 69 2.46 15.31 -27.25
CA ILE A 69 3.52 14.48 -27.86
C ILE A 69 3.66 14.83 -29.35
N TYR A 70 2.55 15.01 -30.07
CA TYR A 70 2.56 15.43 -31.46
C TYR A 70 3.17 16.83 -31.64
N MET A 71 2.80 17.80 -30.80
CA MET A 71 3.35 19.15 -30.83
C MET A 71 4.87 19.15 -30.55
N MET A 72 5.30 18.44 -29.51
CA MET A 72 6.72 18.29 -29.19
C MET A 72 7.48 17.55 -30.27
N GLY A 73 6.90 16.50 -30.86
CA GLY A 73 7.48 15.76 -31.98
C GLY A 73 7.74 16.67 -33.18
N ASN A 74 6.78 17.53 -33.55
CA ASN A 74 6.97 18.49 -34.64
C ASN A 74 8.04 19.53 -34.33
N VAL A 75 8.13 20.01 -33.09
CA VAL A 75 9.18 20.95 -32.67
C VAL A 75 10.56 20.26 -32.70
N PHE A 76 10.63 19.00 -32.27
CA PHE A 76 11.86 18.21 -32.28
C PHE A 76 12.33 17.90 -33.71
N ILE A 77 11.41 17.55 -34.61
CA ILE A 77 11.70 17.36 -36.04
C ILE A 77 12.15 18.68 -36.68
N LEU A 78 11.54 19.81 -36.32
CA LEU A 78 11.95 21.13 -36.81
C LEU A 78 13.35 21.53 -36.31
N ALA A 79 13.65 21.28 -35.03
CA ALA A 79 14.96 21.49 -34.43
C ALA A 79 16.04 20.60 -35.08
N ILE A 80 15.72 19.32 -35.32
CA ILE A 80 16.59 18.40 -36.05
C ILE A 80 16.78 18.87 -37.49
N LYS A 81 15.74 19.28 -38.20
CA LYS A 81 15.86 19.75 -39.60
C LYS A 81 16.74 21.00 -39.71
N ASN A 82 16.65 21.93 -38.75
CA ASN A 82 17.54 23.09 -38.66
C ASN A 82 18.99 22.70 -38.29
N ARG A 83 19.19 21.66 -37.45
CA ARG A 83 20.52 21.18 -37.06
C ARG A 83 21.18 20.30 -38.13
N MET A 84 20.40 19.50 -38.87
CA MET A 84 20.87 18.69 -40.01
C MET A 84 21.15 19.55 -41.25
N ALA A 85 20.50 20.70 -41.40
CA ALA A 85 20.90 21.70 -42.39
C ALA A 85 22.28 22.31 -42.06
N ALA A 86 22.69 22.29 -40.78
CA ALA A 86 23.95 22.84 -40.31
C ALA A 86 25.11 21.82 -40.27
N ASP A 87 24.86 20.51 -40.21
CA ASP A 87 25.93 19.51 -40.15
C ASP A 87 25.55 18.14 -40.74
N LYS A 88 26.36 17.62 -41.67
CA LYS A 88 26.10 16.35 -42.40
C LYS A 88 26.56 15.10 -41.64
N LYS A 89 27.30 15.23 -40.53
CA LYS A 89 27.88 14.12 -39.75
C LYS A 89 27.00 13.57 -38.62
N THR A 90 25.84 14.17 -38.35
CA THR A 90 24.97 13.87 -37.19
C THR A 90 24.04 12.66 -37.35
N ALA A 91 24.04 11.98 -38.50
CA ALA A 91 23.14 10.83 -38.75
C ALA A 91 23.49 9.58 -37.92
N GLU A 92 24.76 9.40 -37.53
CA GLU A 92 25.22 8.23 -36.75
C GLU A 92 24.91 8.38 -35.25
N GLY A 93 25.05 9.60 -34.69
CA GLY A 93 24.71 9.88 -33.29
C GLY A 93 23.21 9.77 -32.98
N LEU A 94 22.35 10.02 -33.98
CA LEU A 94 20.90 9.92 -33.85
C LEU A 94 20.44 8.46 -33.68
N LYS A 95 21.11 7.51 -34.35
CA LYS A 95 20.80 6.07 -34.21
C LYS A 95 21.13 5.57 -32.81
N ALA A 96 22.25 6.01 -32.23
CA ALA A 96 22.64 5.64 -30.87
C ALA A 96 21.66 6.20 -29.82
N LEU A 97 21.20 7.45 -29.99
CA LEU A 97 20.23 8.08 -29.08
C LEU A 97 18.83 7.44 -29.20
N LEU A 98 18.39 7.09 -30.41
CA LEU A 98 17.10 6.40 -30.62
C LEU A 98 17.11 4.98 -30.04
N VAL A 99 18.22 4.25 -30.16
CA VAL A 99 18.38 2.93 -29.55
C VAL A 99 18.39 3.03 -28.02
N MET A 100 19.05 4.05 -27.44
CA MET A 100 19.04 4.28 -26.00
C MET A 100 17.66 4.72 -25.48
N GLY A 101 16.92 5.54 -26.24
CA GLY A 101 15.53 5.90 -25.93
C GLY A 101 14.57 4.69 -25.98
N PHE A 102 14.75 3.78 -26.94
CA PHE A 102 13.96 2.54 -27.03
C PHE A 102 14.21 1.58 -25.87
N LEU A 103 15.42 1.60 -25.28
CA LEU A 103 15.76 0.80 -24.10
C LEU A 103 15.06 1.29 -22.82
N PHE A 104 14.74 2.58 -22.72
CA PHE A 104 13.96 3.14 -21.58
C PHE A 104 12.44 2.94 -21.71
N LEU A 105 11.95 2.59 -22.90
CA LEU A 105 10.55 2.26 -23.18
C LEU A 105 10.21 0.78 -22.95
N ALA A 106 11.18 -0.04 -22.53
CA ALA A 106 10.91 -1.42 -22.16
C ALA A 106 9.94 -1.44 -20.95
N PRO A 107 8.76 -2.11 -21.07
CA PRO A 107 7.84 -2.18 -19.96
C PRO A 107 8.53 -2.87 -18.79
N GLN A 108 8.59 -2.19 -17.65
CA GLN A 108 8.93 -2.82 -16.38
C GLN A 108 7.80 -3.84 -16.10
N LEU A 109 8.09 -5.12 -16.31
CA LEU A 109 7.19 -6.21 -15.94
C LEU A 109 7.15 -6.29 -14.41
N TRP A 110 6.31 -5.46 -13.80
CA TRP A 110 5.87 -5.69 -12.42
C TRP A 110 5.05 -6.97 -12.44
N ALA A 111 5.52 -8.00 -11.76
CA ALA A 111 4.74 -9.20 -11.52
C ALA A 111 3.49 -8.79 -10.73
N GLN A 112 2.36 -8.61 -11.41
CA GLN A 112 1.08 -8.48 -10.76
C GLN A 112 0.70 -9.85 -10.23
N ASN A 113 0.68 -10.00 -8.91
CA ASN A 113 0.06 -11.15 -8.26
C ASN A 113 -1.34 -11.33 -8.86
N GLY A 114 -1.57 -12.48 -9.47
CA GLY A 114 -2.79 -12.78 -10.22
C GLY A 114 -4.03 -12.53 -9.36
N ARG A 115 -4.74 -11.44 -9.66
CA ARG A 115 -6.08 -11.20 -9.13
C ARG A 115 -7.00 -12.30 -9.66
N PRO A 116 -7.84 -12.94 -8.84
CA PRO A 116 -8.79 -13.92 -9.34
C PRO A 116 -9.68 -13.26 -10.40
N ALA A 117 -9.85 -13.95 -11.54
CA ALA A 117 -10.69 -13.50 -12.64
C ALA A 117 -12.10 -13.20 -12.11
N GLY A 118 -12.52 -11.93 -12.16
CA GLY A 118 -13.86 -11.49 -11.73
C GLY A 118 -13.92 -10.56 -10.52
N ALA A 119 -12.81 -10.25 -9.83
CA ALA A 119 -12.86 -9.28 -8.74
C ALA A 119 -12.84 -7.82 -9.27
N PRO A 120 -13.86 -6.98 -9.00
CA PRO A 120 -13.93 -5.62 -9.51
C PRO A 120 -12.79 -4.75 -8.96
N THR A 121 -11.98 -4.15 -9.84
CA THR A 121 -10.92 -3.21 -9.45
C THR A 121 -11.55 -1.93 -8.91
N VAL A 122 -11.64 -1.82 -7.58
CA VAL A 122 -12.06 -0.60 -6.92
C VAL A 122 -10.90 0.39 -6.85
N VAL A 123 -10.91 1.39 -7.72
CA VAL A 123 -10.06 2.57 -7.57
C VAL A 123 -10.91 3.61 -6.87
N SER A 124 -10.47 4.12 -5.72
CA SER A 124 -11.24 5.12 -4.99
C SER A 124 -11.35 6.41 -5.81
N GLU A 125 -12.50 7.08 -5.73
CA GLU A 125 -12.75 8.34 -6.44
C GLU A 125 -11.65 9.38 -6.15
N THR A 126 -11.19 9.43 -4.91
CA THR A 126 -10.09 10.28 -4.45
C THR A 126 -8.77 9.98 -5.17
N ILE A 127 -8.45 8.70 -5.38
CA ILE A 127 -7.22 8.30 -6.10
C ILE A 127 -7.31 8.75 -7.56
N VAL A 128 -8.47 8.61 -8.21
CA VAL A 128 -8.68 9.06 -9.59
C VAL A 128 -8.56 10.58 -9.71
N GLN A 129 -9.12 11.34 -8.76
CA GLN A 129 -9.00 12.80 -8.73
C GLN A 129 -7.56 13.27 -8.53
N ILE A 130 -6.80 12.62 -7.65
CA ILE A 130 -5.37 12.91 -7.44
C ILE A 130 -4.58 12.65 -8.72
N PHE A 131 -4.76 11.50 -9.37
CA PHE A 131 -4.06 11.21 -10.63
C PHE A 131 -4.46 12.17 -11.74
N GLY A 132 -5.75 12.53 -11.86
CA GLY A 132 -6.22 13.53 -12.82
C GLY A 132 -5.58 14.89 -12.59
N PHE A 133 -5.45 15.33 -11.34
CA PHE A 133 -4.80 16.59 -10.99
C PHE A 133 -3.30 16.58 -11.31
N VAL A 134 -2.60 15.50 -10.97
CA VAL A 134 -1.16 15.35 -11.28
C VAL A 134 -0.94 15.42 -12.78
N ILE A 135 -1.70 14.67 -13.56
CA ILE A 135 -1.59 14.68 -15.03
C ILE A 135 -1.90 16.07 -15.59
N PHE A 136 -2.92 16.77 -15.07
CA PHE A 136 -3.22 18.13 -15.49
C PHE A 136 -2.05 19.09 -15.25
N VAL A 137 -1.40 19.02 -14.08
CA VAL A 137 -0.22 19.83 -13.76
C VAL A 137 0.96 19.49 -14.68
N GLU A 138 1.22 18.21 -14.92
CA GLU A 138 2.27 17.77 -15.85
C GLU A 138 2.03 18.30 -17.26
N MET A 139 0.78 18.26 -17.73
CA MET A 139 0.39 18.79 -19.03
C MET A 139 0.63 20.30 -19.16
N LEU A 140 0.35 21.08 -18.11
CA LEU A 140 0.65 22.52 -18.09
C LEU A 140 2.16 22.78 -18.17
N ILE A 141 2.95 21.99 -17.44
CA ILE A 141 4.42 22.09 -17.44
C ILE A 141 4.97 21.76 -18.83
N ILE A 142 4.52 20.68 -19.45
CA ILE A 142 4.98 20.29 -20.79
C ILE A 142 4.56 21.33 -21.84
N PHE A 143 3.34 21.85 -21.76
CA PHE A 143 2.86 22.90 -22.67
C PHE A 143 3.67 24.19 -22.54
N TYR A 144 3.99 24.61 -21.30
CA TYR A 144 4.86 25.74 -21.03
C TYR A 144 6.26 25.54 -21.62
N PHE A 145 6.87 24.37 -21.41
CA PHE A 145 8.18 24.05 -21.99
C PHE A 145 8.13 24.01 -23.52
N GLY A 146 7.07 23.48 -24.12
CA GLY A 146 6.87 23.49 -25.58
C GLY A 146 6.81 24.90 -26.16
N ILE A 147 6.09 25.82 -25.51
CA ILE A 147 6.05 27.24 -25.91
C ILE A 147 7.41 27.90 -25.71
N SER A 148 8.07 27.65 -24.58
CA SER A 148 9.39 28.21 -24.26
C SER A 148 10.44 27.79 -25.31
N ILE A 149 10.47 26.51 -25.67
CA ILE A 149 11.35 25.98 -26.73
C ILE A 149 11.00 26.60 -28.09
N ARG A 150 9.71 26.74 -28.43
CA ARG A 150 9.30 27.41 -29.69
C ARG A 150 9.78 28.85 -29.75
N ASN A 151 9.69 29.59 -28.64
CA ASN A 151 10.16 30.97 -28.55
C ASN A 151 11.69 31.03 -28.64
N PHE A 152 12.39 30.10 -27.99
CA PHE A 152 13.84 29.97 -28.06
C PHE A 152 14.34 29.65 -29.48
N LEU A 153 13.67 28.76 -30.20
CA LEU A 153 14.04 28.37 -31.57
C LEU A 153 13.70 29.44 -32.62
N LYS A 154 12.81 30.40 -32.32
CA LYS A 154 12.52 31.55 -33.18
C LYS A 154 13.50 32.71 -32.98
N ALA A 155 14.18 32.78 -31.84
CA ALA A 155 15.17 33.81 -31.54
C ALA A 155 16.37 33.92 -32.53
N PRO A 156 16.83 32.87 -33.24
CA PRO A 156 17.95 33.01 -34.18
C PRO A 156 17.62 33.81 -35.44
N GLN A 157 16.34 33.93 -35.84
CA GLN A 157 15.96 34.61 -37.08
C GLN A 157 15.84 36.13 -36.91
N GLN A 158 15.39 36.60 -35.74
CA GLN A 158 15.29 38.04 -35.47
C GLN A 158 16.66 38.68 -35.17
N ALA A 159 17.63 37.88 -34.72
CA ALA A 159 19.01 38.34 -34.54
C ALA A 159 19.73 38.61 -35.88
N ALA A 160 19.32 37.97 -36.98
CA ALA A 160 19.93 38.10 -38.29
C ALA A 160 19.43 39.32 -39.10
N GLU A 161 18.19 39.78 -38.87
CA GLU A 161 17.65 40.98 -39.52
C GLU A 161 18.01 42.27 -38.77
N THR A 162 18.30 42.18 -37.46
CA THR A 162 18.67 43.35 -36.64
C THR A 162 20.17 43.68 -36.74
N SER A 163 20.99 42.75 -37.23
CA SER A 163 22.45 42.87 -37.27
C SER A 163 23.02 43.77 -38.38
N THR A 164 22.22 44.29 -39.31
CA THR A 164 22.71 45.20 -40.37
C THR A 164 22.54 46.68 -40.08
N ALA A 165 21.87 47.08 -39.00
CA ALA A 165 21.58 48.50 -38.72
C ALA A 165 22.27 49.09 -37.48
N THR A 166 22.94 48.30 -36.63
CA THR A 166 23.53 48.83 -35.38
C THR A 166 24.91 48.23 -35.08
N SER A 167 25.85 48.37 -36.02
CA SER A 167 27.27 48.17 -35.77
C SER A 167 27.95 49.52 -35.49
N ALA A 168 27.59 50.16 -34.38
CA ALA A 168 28.40 51.18 -33.72
C ALA A 168 27.78 51.44 -32.35
N THR A 169 28.60 51.37 -31.30
CA THR A 169 28.27 51.77 -29.91
C THR A 169 27.16 50.99 -29.20
N ALA A 170 27.46 49.82 -28.65
CA ALA A 170 26.70 49.25 -27.53
C ALA A 170 27.51 48.26 -26.66
N SER A 171 28.72 48.63 -26.27
CA SER A 171 29.23 48.20 -24.96
C SER A 171 28.89 49.31 -23.98
N SER A 172 27.80 49.18 -23.22
CA SER A 172 27.55 49.95 -21.99
C SER A 172 26.22 49.53 -21.33
N LYS A 173 26.33 48.98 -20.13
CA LYS A 173 25.31 48.95 -19.05
C LYS A 173 23.92 48.42 -19.43
N LYS A 174 23.74 47.10 -19.34
CA LYS A 174 22.45 46.58 -18.87
C LYS A 174 22.27 47.07 -17.42
N SER A 175 21.28 47.94 -17.22
CA SER A 175 20.95 48.57 -15.94
C SER A 175 20.87 47.53 -14.81
N ILE A 176 21.37 47.88 -13.62
CA ILE A 176 21.24 47.10 -12.38
C ILE A 176 19.77 46.72 -12.08
N LEU A 177 18.81 47.46 -12.67
CA LEU A 177 17.36 47.23 -12.61
C LEU A 177 16.83 46.14 -13.55
N GLN A 178 17.63 45.66 -14.51
CA GLN A 178 17.25 44.65 -15.50
C GLN A 178 17.82 43.25 -15.24
N ARG A 179 18.54 43.07 -14.12
CA ARG A 179 19.08 41.77 -13.70
C ARG A 179 17.92 40.98 -13.09
N ASN A 180 17.50 39.89 -13.75
CA ASN A 180 16.37 39.09 -13.28
C ASN A 180 16.68 38.50 -11.90
N TRP A 181 15.67 38.25 -11.08
CA TRP A 181 15.86 37.73 -9.72
C TRP A 181 16.66 36.41 -9.71
N PHE A 182 16.52 35.59 -10.75
CA PHE A 182 17.32 34.40 -10.98
C PHE A 182 18.81 34.69 -11.19
N ASP A 183 19.16 35.72 -11.98
CA ASP A 183 20.55 36.10 -12.25
C ASP A 183 21.27 36.59 -10.98
N ARG A 184 20.51 37.01 -9.96
CA ARG A 184 21.03 37.38 -8.64
C ARG A 184 21.18 36.20 -7.70
N LEU A 185 20.48 35.10 -7.97
CA LEU A 185 20.56 33.85 -7.20
C LEU A 185 21.64 32.91 -7.73
N SER A 186 21.85 32.87 -9.05
CA SER A 186 22.76 31.94 -9.71
C SER A 186 24.17 32.48 -9.96
N ASP A 187 24.42 33.76 -9.65
CA ASP A 187 25.67 34.52 -9.82
C ASP A 187 26.73 33.82 -10.69
N MET A 188 26.48 33.79 -12.01
CA MET A 188 27.38 33.11 -12.95
C MET A 188 28.53 34.03 -13.32
N ASN A 189 29.76 33.53 -13.21
CA ASN A 189 30.97 34.25 -13.60
C ASN A 189 30.98 34.54 -15.10
N THR A 190 31.40 35.74 -15.48
CA THR A 190 31.79 36.03 -16.86
C THR A 190 33.21 35.53 -17.13
N GLU A 191 33.62 35.44 -18.41
CA GLU A 191 34.98 35.00 -18.79
C GLU A 191 36.07 35.90 -18.18
N GLU A 192 35.81 37.20 -18.05
CA GLU A 192 36.69 38.14 -17.35
C GLU A 192 36.77 37.88 -15.85
N ASP A 193 35.68 37.43 -15.24
CA ASP A 193 35.63 37.09 -13.81
C ASP A 193 36.39 35.79 -13.54
N VAL A 194 36.34 34.82 -14.46
CA VAL A 194 37.12 33.57 -14.37
C VAL A 194 38.61 33.86 -14.28
N ILE A 195 39.12 34.83 -15.04
CA ILE A 195 40.55 35.20 -15.01
C ILE A 195 40.90 35.93 -13.70
N LYS A 196 39.99 36.75 -13.16
CA LYS A 196 40.21 37.51 -11.92
C LYS A 196 40.10 36.66 -10.66
N LEU A 197 39.26 35.63 -10.69
CA LEU A 197 38.96 34.76 -9.56
C LEU A 197 39.81 33.47 -9.57
N ASP A 198 40.65 33.27 -10.59
CA ASP A 198 41.59 32.14 -10.67
C ASP A 198 42.61 32.24 -9.53
N LEU A 199 42.68 31.20 -8.70
CA LEU A 199 43.63 31.11 -7.58
C LEU A 199 45.08 30.86 -8.03
N GLY A 200 45.32 30.69 -9.33
CA GLY A 200 46.66 30.60 -9.94
C GLY A 200 47.32 29.23 -9.82
N HIS A 201 46.67 28.28 -9.14
CA HIS A 201 47.09 26.89 -9.08
C HIS A 201 46.34 26.05 -10.12
N ASN A 202 47.08 25.19 -10.83
CA ASN A 202 46.53 24.27 -11.81
C ASN A 202 46.88 22.84 -11.41
N TYR A 203 45.86 22.03 -11.16
CA TYR A 203 45.97 20.63 -10.82
C TYR A 203 45.43 19.80 -11.99
N ASP A 204 46.32 19.20 -12.77
CA ASP A 204 45.95 18.32 -13.89
C ASP A 204 44.95 18.95 -14.88
N GLY A 205 45.17 20.23 -15.21
CA GLY A 205 44.29 21.00 -16.09
C GLY A 205 43.07 21.61 -15.41
N ILE A 206 42.79 21.28 -14.15
CA ILE A 206 41.69 21.84 -13.36
C ILE A 206 42.20 23.06 -12.58
N LYS A 207 41.43 24.15 -12.64
CA LYS A 207 41.68 25.39 -11.91
C LYS A 207 40.55 25.66 -10.93
N GLU A 208 40.88 26.26 -9.80
CA GLU A 208 39.93 26.61 -8.76
C GLU A 208 39.64 28.12 -8.78
N LEU A 209 38.35 28.45 -8.68
CA LEU A 209 37.84 29.82 -8.70
C LEU A 209 37.44 30.22 -7.28
N ASP A 210 37.85 31.40 -6.83
CA ASP A 210 37.44 31.98 -5.55
C ASP A 210 36.03 32.59 -5.62
N ASN A 211 35.05 31.74 -5.91
CA ASN A 211 33.65 32.15 -6.04
C ASN A 211 33.00 32.32 -4.67
N LYS A 212 32.23 33.39 -4.53
CA LYS A 212 31.31 33.52 -3.40
C LYS A 212 30.25 32.43 -3.48
N VAL A 213 29.96 31.79 -2.34
CA VAL A 213 28.89 30.80 -2.27
C VAL A 213 27.53 31.40 -2.69
N PRO A 214 26.72 30.68 -3.48
CA PRO A 214 25.44 31.18 -3.95
C PRO A 214 24.52 31.60 -2.79
N ILE A 215 23.82 32.72 -2.96
CA ILE A 215 22.95 33.29 -1.92
C ILE A 215 21.87 32.29 -1.49
N TRP A 216 21.22 31.60 -2.43
CA TRP A 216 20.21 30.58 -2.09
C TRP A 216 20.76 29.45 -1.22
N TRP A 217 22.02 29.07 -1.43
CA TRP A 217 22.68 28.01 -0.67
C TRP A 217 22.93 28.48 0.77
N GLN A 218 23.37 29.73 0.95
CA GLN A 218 23.52 30.33 2.28
C GLN A 218 22.18 30.40 3.03
N TRP A 219 21.10 30.80 2.36
CA TRP A 219 19.76 30.81 2.94
C TRP A 219 19.29 29.40 3.28
N GLY A 220 19.49 28.42 2.39
CA GLY A 220 19.13 27.03 2.66
C GLY A 220 19.84 26.47 3.89
N PHE A 221 21.14 26.78 4.03
CA PHE A 221 21.92 26.42 5.21
C PHE A 221 21.45 27.14 6.48
N GLY A 222 21.13 28.43 6.39
CA GLY A 222 20.59 29.18 7.54
C GLY A 222 19.21 28.69 7.98
N ILE A 223 18.32 28.39 7.04
CA ILE A 223 16.97 27.89 7.30
C ILE A 223 17.02 26.50 7.93
N SER A 224 17.90 25.61 7.47
CA SER A 224 18.03 24.28 8.08
C SER A 224 18.51 24.36 9.52
N LEU A 225 19.39 25.31 9.85
CA LEU A 225 19.82 25.55 11.23
C LEU A 225 18.66 26.06 12.11
N VAL A 226 17.89 27.03 11.62
CA VAL A 226 16.70 27.52 12.35
C VAL A 226 15.68 26.40 12.55
N PHE A 227 15.42 25.59 11.52
CA PHE A 227 14.54 24.44 11.61
C PHE A 227 15.01 23.43 12.66
N ALA A 228 16.31 23.11 12.68
CA ALA A 228 16.90 22.20 13.66
C ALA A 228 16.73 22.72 15.09
N LEU A 229 16.94 24.02 15.32
CA LEU A 229 16.73 24.64 16.64
C LEU A 229 15.27 24.60 17.08
N VAL A 230 14.33 24.90 16.17
CA VAL A 230 12.89 24.82 16.45
C VAL A 230 12.45 23.39 16.72
N TYR A 231 12.97 22.43 15.94
CA TYR A 231 12.68 21.01 16.12
C TYR A 231 13.17 20.51 17.48
N LEU A 232 14.44 20.77 17.81
CA LEU A 232 15.03 20.41 19.09
C LEU A 232 14.27 21.03 20.25
N TYR A 233 13.93 22.32 20.16
CA TYR A 233 13.15 22.97 21.20
C TYR A 233 11.76 22.33 21.33
N SER A 234 11.05 22.11 20.23
CA SER A 234 9.66 21.62 20.25
C SER A 234 9.53 20.18 20.77
N TYR A 235 10.46 19.29 20.41
CA TYR A 235 10.41 17.85 20.73
C TYR A 235 11.19 17.48 21.99
N HIS A 236 12.32 18.15 22.28
CA HIS A 236 13.23 17.73 23.36
C HIS A 236 13.35 18.73 24.52
N VAL A 237 12.93 19.99 24.36
CA VAL A 237 13.02 21.01 25.44
C VAL A 237 11.64 21.35 25.99
N ALA A 238 10.72 21.74 25.11
CA ALA A 238 9.35 22.10 25.45
C ALA A 238 8.42 20.89 25.54
N GLU A 239 8.85 19.73 25.01
CA GLU A 239 8.07 18.47 24.96
C GLU A 239 6.62 18.68 24.42
N SER A 240 6.47 19.68 23.55
CA SER A 240 5.17 20.13 23.04
C SER A 240 4.58 19.22 21.96
N ARG A 241 5.37 18.25 21.49
CA ARG A 241 5.03 17.31 20.42
C ARG A 241 5.41 15.90 20.85
N PRO A 242 4.53 14.89 20.63
CA PRO A 242 4.83 13.52 21.02
C PRO A 242 5.99 12.97 20.19
N LEU A 243 6.84 12.18 20.85
CA LEU A 243 7.84 11.36 20.17
C LEU A 243 7.18 10.14 19.52
N GLN A 244 7.88 9.49 18.60
CA GLN A 244 7.36 8.36 17.82
C GLN A 244 6.69 7.26 18.67
N GLN A 245 7.24 6.94 19.84
CA GLN A 245 6.67 5.91 20.72
C GLN A 245 5.38 6.35 21.40
N GLU A 246 5.24 7.64 21.66
CA GLU A 246 4.03 8.21 22.26
C GLU A 246 2.94 8.37 21.20
N GLU A 247 3.29 8.85 20.02
CA GLU A 247 2.40 8.89 18.85
C GLU A 247 1.84 7.50 18.54
N LEU A 248 2.69 6.47 18.51
CA LEU A 248 2.24 5.08 18.34
C LEU A 248 1.24 4.66 19.42
N LYS A 249 1.46 5.02 20.69
CA LYS A 249 0.52 4.69 21.78
C LYS A 249 -0.82 5.41 21.60
N GLN A 250 -0.79 6.67 21.17
CA GLN A 250 -1.99 7.45 20.88
C GLN A 250 -2.76 6.83 19.72
N ASP A 251 -2.08 6.47 18.63
CA ASP A 251 -2.68 5.83 17.47
C ASP A 251 -3.29 4.46 17.81
N LEU A 252 -2.59 3.66 18.60
CA LEU A 252 -3.11 2.37 19.08
C LEU A 252 -4.34 2.56 19.96
N ALA A 253 -4.38 3.59 20.82
CA ALA A 253 -5.54 3.88 21.64
C ALA A 253 -6.75 4.31 20.79
N VAL A 254 -6.52 5.15 19.77
CA VAL A 254 -7.56 5.56 18.82
C VAL A 254 -8.06 4.36 18.01
N ALA A 255 -7.15 3.52 17.51
CA ALA A 255 -7.49 2.31 16.77
C ALA A 255 -8.28 1.31 17.64
N ALA A 256 -7.89 1.12 18.91
CA ALA A 256 -8.60 0.28 19.85
C ALA A 256 -10.01 0.80 20.13
N ALA A 257 -10.19 2.12 20.30
CA ALA A 257 -11.51 2.72 20.49
C ALA A 257 -12.40 2.57 19.25
N GLN A 258 -11.84 2.74 18.05
CA GLN A 258 -12.55 2.52 16.80
C GLN A 258 -12.95 1.04 16.64
N GLN A 259 -12.02 0.12 16.92
CA GLN A 259 -12.28 -1.32 16.89
C GLN A 259 -13.38 -1.70 17.87
N ALA A 260 -13.33 -1.21 19.11
CA ALA A 260 -14.38 -1.46 20.11
C ALA A 260 -15.74 -0.96 19.62
N SER A 261 -15.83 0.27 19.11
CA SER A 261 -17.08 0.82 18.59
C SER A 261 -17.64 0.06 17.37
N PHE A 262 -16.76 -0.56 16.58
CA PHE A 262 -17.16 -1.40 15.46
C PHE A 262 -17.65 -2.78 15.93
N LEU A 263 -16.94 -3.38 16.89
CA LEU A 263 -17.32 -4.65 17.50
C LEU A 263 -18.64 -4.56 18.26
N GLU A 264 -18.90 -3.47 18.97
CA GLU A 264 -20.20 -3.20 19.59
C GLU A 264 -21.35 -3.13 18.57
N LYS A 265 -21.09 -2.58 17.39
CA LYS A 265 -22.07 -2.50 16.29
C LYS A 265 -22.15 -3.80 15.49
N SER A 266 -21.19 -4.69 15.66
CA SER A 266 -21.15 -5.97 14.95
C SER A 266 -22.00 -6.98 15.71
N ALA A 267 -23.17 -7.31 15.16
CA ALA A 267 -24.07 -8.34 15.72
C ALA A 267 -23.42 -9.72 15.90
N ASN A 268 -22.27 -9.96 15.24
CA ASN A 268 -21.48 -11.19 15.36
C ASN A 268 -20.42 -11.17 16.47
N ASN A 269 -20.33 -10.13 17.31
CA ASN A 269 -19.37 -10.07 18.41
C ASN A 269 -19.91 -10.77 19.68
N VAL A 270 -20.31 -12.03 19.54
CA VAL A 270 -20.76 -12.87 20.65
C VAL A 270 -19.66 -13.88 20.96
N ASP A 271 -19.29 -14.00 22.23
CA ASP A 271 -18.33 -14.99 22.72
C ASP A 271 -18.86 -15.65 24.00
N GLU A 272 -18.08 -16.56 24.58
CA GLU A 272 -18.44 -17.32 25.77
C GLU A 272 -18.77 -16.43 26.97
N LYS A 273 -18.26 -15.20 26.99
CA LYS A 273 -18.42 -14.24 28.09
C LYS A 273 -19.54 -13.24 27.81
N THR A 274 -19.83 -12.98 26.53
CA THR A 274 -20.83 -11.98 26.11
C THR A 274 -22.16 -12.58 25.68
N VAL A 275 -22.25 -13.91 25.50
CA VAL A 275 -23.50 -14.60 25.17
C VAL A 275 -24.56 -14.37 26.25
N LYS A 276 -25.78 -14.03 25.81
CA LYS A 276 -26.94 -13.78 26.67
C LYS A 276 -28.09 -14.68 26.26
N LEU A 277 -29.08 -14.81 27.15
CA LEU A 277 -30.34 -15.46 26.81
C LEU A 277 -31.04 -14.67 25.70
N MET A 278 -31.44 -15.38 24.65
CA MET A 278 -32.05 -14.82 23.44
C MET A 278 -33.56 -15.13 23.39
N GLY A 279 -34.27 -14.45 22.49
CA GLY A 279 -35.72 -14.62 22.34
C GLY A 279 -36.13 -15.90 21.62
N ALA A 280 -37.45 -16.14 21.54
CA ALA A 280 -38.02 -17.33 20.91
C ALA A 280 -37.63 -17.48 19.42
N GLU A 281 -37.47 -16.37 18.69
CA GLU A 281 -37.04 -16.37 17.28
C GLU A 281 -35.61 -16.93 17.13
N ASP A 282 -34.69 -16.49 17.97
CA ASP A 282 -33.30 -16.98 17.99
C ASP A 282 -33.20 -18.44 18.43
N ILE A 283 -34.03 -18.86 19.38
CA ILE A 283 -34.13 -20.26 19.81
C ILE A 283 -34.65 -21.13 18.63
N ALA A 284 -35.62 -20.64 17.88
CA ALA A 284 -36.12 -21.35 16.69
C ALA A 284 -35.06 -21.44 15.58
N ALA A 285 -34.30 -20.37 15.35
CA ALA A 285 -33.14 -20.39 14.45
C ALA A 285 -32.06 -21.39 14.92
N GLY A 286 -31.77 -21.40 16.22
CA GLY A 286 -30.85 -22.35 16.86
C GLY A 286 -31.29 -23.80 16.67
N LYS A 287 -32.60 -24.08 16.81
CA LYS A 287 -33.18 -25.40 16.53
C LYS A 287 -32.94 -25.84 15.09
N ALA A 288 -33.19 -24.95 14.12
CA ALA A 288 -33.00 -25.25 12.70
C ALA A 288 -31.54 -25.58 12.38
N LEU A 289 -30.58 -24.90 13.02
CA LEU A 289 -29.16 -25.20 12.90
C LEU A 289 -28.78 -26.51 13.58
N PHE A 290 -29.34 -26.80 14.76
CA PHE A 290 -29.08 -28.01 15.53
C PHE A 290 -29.51 -29.28 14.79
N ILE A 291 -30.66 -29.27 14.12
CA ILE A 291 -31.21 -30.41 13.37
C ILE A 291 -30.66 -30.54 11.95
N LYS A 292 -29.78 -29.63 11.52
CA LYS A 292 -29.20 -29.67 10.18
C LYS A 292 -28.48 -31.02 9.97
N PRO A 293 -28.60 -31.64 8.78
CA PRO A 293 -27.91 -32.90 8.50
C PRO A 293 -26.40 -32.80 8.74
N GLY A 294 -25.85 -33.74 9.52
CA GLY A 294 -24.44 -33.76 9.88
C GLY A 294 -24.04 -32.77 10.99
N ALA A 295 -25.01 -32.11 11.63
CA ALA A 295 -24.79 -31.20 12.76
C ALA A 295 -25.01 -31.91 14.12
N CYS A 296 -25.66 -31.23 15.06
CA CYS A 296 -25.74 -31.63 16.46
C CYS A 296 -26.69 -32.82 16.67
N ALA A 297 -27.85 -32.81 16.00
CA ALA A 297 -28.87 -33.86 16.15
C ALA A 297 -28.39 -35.26 15.71
N THR A 298 -27.39 -35.35 14.84
CA THR A 298 -26.83 -36.63 14.39
C THR A 298 -26.20 -37.42 15.55
N CYS A 299 -25.69 -36.73 16.56
CA CYS A 299 -25.08 -37.36 17.74
C CYS A 299 -25.97 -37.25 18.99
N HIS A 300 -26.70 -36.14 19.16
CA HIS A 300 -27.49 -35.85 20.36
C HIS A 300 -29.00 -36.14 20.20
N GLY A 301 -29.45 -36.61 19.04
CA GLY A 301 -30.86 -36.80 18.72
C GLY A 301 -31.56 -35.47 18.40
N GLU A 302 -32.65 -35.50 17.65
CA GLU A 302 -33.36 -34.30 17.19
C GLU A 302 -33.93 -33.43 18.34
N ASN A 303 -34.27 -34.08 19.44
CA ASN A 303 -34.76 -33.47 20.67
C ASN A 303 -33.67 -33.27 21.74
N GLY A 304 -32.40 -33.56 21.43
CA GLY A 304 -31.29 -33.47 22.37
C GLY A 304 -31.24 -34.57 23.43
N SER A 305 -32.10 -35.59 23.36
CA SER A 305 -32.19 -36.68 24.35
C SER A 305 -30.97 -37.59 24.43
N GLY A 306 -30.06 -37.50 23.48
CA GLY A 306 -28.97 -38.46 23.29
C GLY A 306 -29.42 -39.78 22.67
N ILE A 307 -30.68 -39.91 22.22
CA ILE A 307 -31.17 -41.07 21.47
C ILE A 307 -31.18 -40.77 19.97
N VAL A 308 -30.58 -41.66 19.18
CA VAL A 308 -30.51 -41.58 17.72
C VAL A 308 -30.99 -42.90 17.15
N ASN A 309 -32.00 -42.88 16.27
CA ASN A 309 -32.60 -44.08 15.66
C ASN A 309 -33.09 -45.13 16.69
N GLY A 310 -33.63 -44.68 17.82
CA GLY A 310 -34.17 -45.56 18.87
C GLY A 310 -33.13 -46.23 19.76
N ALA A 311 -31.85 -45.88 19.63
CA ALA A 311 -30.76 -46.38 20.46
C ALA A 311 -29.93 -45.22 21.05
N PRO A 312 -29.16 -45.43 22.13
CA PRO A 312 -28.22 -44.44 22.65
C PRO A 312 -27.23 -43.99 21.57
N GLY A 313 -27.28 -42.71 21.23
CA GLY A 313 -26.37 -42.05 20.30
C GLY A 313 -24.99 -41.79 20.90
N ILE A 314 -24.09 -41.23 20.09
CA ILE A 314 -22.72 -40.90 20.51
C ILE A 314 -22.72 -39.74 21.51
N GLY A 315 -23.56 -38.72 21.28
CA GLY A 315 -23.64 -37.54 22.13
C GLY A 315 -24.29 -37.83 23.49
N PRO A 316 -23.97 -37.06 24.55
CA PRO A 316 -24.71 -37.08 25.80
C PRO A 316 -26.13 -36.54 25.66
N ASN A 317 -26.96 -36.82 26.65
CA ASN A 317 -28.25 -36.16 26.84
C ASN A 317 -28.03 -34.67 27.16
N LEU A 318 -28.69 -33.78 26.43
CA LEU A 318 -28.64 -32.32 26.61
C LEU A 318 -29.91 -31.78 27.29
N THR A 319 -30.83 -32.67 27.68
CA THR A 319 -32.15 -32.30 28.24
C THR A 319 -32.22 -32.43 29.75
N ASP A 320 -31.18 -32.99 30.39
CA ASP A 320 -31.09 -33.15 31.83
C ASP A 320 -30.12 -32.14 32.47
N ASP A 321 -30.04 -32.16 33.80
CA ASP A 321 -29.23 -31.23 34.59
C ASP A 321 -27.77 -31.71 34.77
N TYR A 322 -27.34 -32.79 34.12
CA TYR A 322 -26.02 -33.39 34.28
C TYR A 322 -25.12 -33.04 33.10
N TRP A 323 -23.93 -32.53 33.40
CA TRP A 323 -23.00 -32.07 32.38
C TRP A 323 -21.62 -32.69 32.58
N LEU A 324 -21.04 -33.20 31.48
CA LEU A 324 -19.65 -33.70 31.46
C LEU A 324 -18.60 -32.59 31.49
N HIS A 325 -19.01 -31.37 31.16
CA HIS A 325 -18.14 -30.21 31.03
C HIS A 325 -18.74 -29.04 31.81
N LYS A 326 -19.23 -28.00 31.14
CA LYS A 326 -19.85 -26.83 31.77
C LYS A 326 -21.26 -26.63 31.22
N GLY A 327 -22.24 -26.54 32.11
CA GLY A 327 -23.67 -26.37 31.77
C GLY A 327 -24.17 -24.93 31.80
N ASP A 328 -23.32 -23.96 32.15
CA ASP A 328 -23.66 -22.54 32.04
C ASP A 328 -23.70 -22.09 30.57
N LEU A 329 -24.39 -20.98 30.29
CA LEU A 329 -24.59 -20.49 28.93
C LEU A 329 -23.25 -20.27 28.18
N GLY A 330 -22.24 -19.72 28.88
CA GLY A 330 -20.90 -19.53 28.33
C GLY A 330 -20.15 -20.84 28.11
N GLY A 331 -20.32 -21.79 29.03
CA GLY A 331 -19.78 -23.15 28.95
C GLY A 331 -20.31 -23.97 27.78
N ILE A 332 -21.62 -23.88 27.51
CA ILE A 332 -22.26 -24.52 26.35
C ILE A 332 -21.74 -23.86 25.06
N PHE A 333 -21.68 -22.52 25.00
CA PHE A 333 -21.12 -21.80 23.86
C PHE A 333 -19.68 -22.21 23.58
N TYR A 334 -18.83 -22.31 24.62
CA TYR A 334 -17.45 -22.77 24.51
C TYR A 334 -17.38 -24.17 23.92
N SER A 335 -18.21 -25.09 24.43
CA SER A 335 -18.24 -26.48 23.99
C SER A 335 -18.64 -26.61 22.52
N ILE A 336 -19.58 -25.78 22.05
CA ILE A 336 -19.95 -25.76 20.62
C ILE A 336 -18.83 -25.15 19.77
N LYS A 337 -18.30 -23.99 20.18
CA LYS A 337 -17.31 -23.26 19.39
C LYS A 337 -16.01 -24.03 19.22
N TYR A 338 -15.44 -24.55 20.31
CA TYR A 338 -14.14 -25.21 20.28
C TYR A 338 -14.22 -26.73 20.17
N GLY A 339 -15.36 -27.34 20.52
CA GLY A 339 -15.53 -28.78 20.53
C GLY A 339 -14.72 -29.47 21.63
N TRP A 340 -14.81 -30.80 21.63
CA TRP A 340 -14.02 -31.74 22.43
C TRP A 340 -13.56 -32.88 21.51
N PRO A 341 -12.59 -32.64 20.61
CA PRO A 341 -12.24 -33.58 19.53
C PRO A 341 -11.81 -34.95 20.05
N GLU A 342 -11.10 -34.99 21.18
CA GLU A 342 -10.68 -36.23 21.84
C GLU A 342 -11.86 -37.05 22.39
N LYS A 343 -13.03 -36.43 22.56
CA LYS A 343 -14.29 -37.08 22.95
C LYS A 343 -15.30 -37.20 21.79
N GLY A 344 -14.87 -36.90 20.56
CA GLY A 344 -15.68 -37.07 19.35
C GLY A 344 -16.55 -35.87 18.94
N MET A 345 -16.51 -34.74 19.66
CA MET A 345 -17.21 -33.52 19.27
C MET A 345 -16.27 -32.56 18.55
N LYS A 346 -16.47 -32.30 17.26
CA LYS A 346 -15.64 -31.35 16.51
C LYS A 346 -15.88 -29.89 16.93
N SER A 347 -14.91 -29.03 16.63
CA SER A 347 -15.05 -27.58 16.68
C SER A 347 -16.04 -27.09 15.63
N TRP A 348 -16.94 -26.17 15.99
CA TRP A 348 -17.89 -25.55 15.04
C TRP A 348 -17.58 -24.08 14.71
N LYS A 349 -16.50 -23.51 15.25
CA LYS A 349 -16.10 -22.11 15.01
C LYS A 349 -15.95 -21.72 13.53
N ASP A 350 -15.61 -22.69 12.67
CA ASP A 350 -15.37 -22.47 11.24
C ASP A 350 -16.64 -22.78 10.40
N ASP A 351 -17.64 -23.43 10.99
CA ASP A 351 -18.89 -23.83 10.35
C ASP A 351 -20.03 -22.84 10.63
N TYR A 352 -20.03 -22.22 11.82
CA TYR A 352 -21.07 -21.31 12.29
C TYR A 352 -20.48 -19.97 12.73
N SER A 353 -21.19 -18.89 12.41
CA SER A 353 -20.86 -17.57 12.94
C SER A 353 -21.11 -17.51 14.45
N PRO A 354 -20.50 -16.56 15.18
CA PRO A 354 -20.69 -16.51 16.63
C PRO A 354 -22.15 -16.30 17.06
N ILE A 355 -22.95 -15.56 16.27
CA ILE A 355 -24.39 -15.43 16.53
C ILE A 355 -25.14 -16.75 16.31
N GLN A 356 -24.76 -17.55 15.30
CA GLN A 356 -25.34 -18.87 15.07
C GLN A 356 -24.98 -19.84 16.21
N ILE A 357 -23.75 -19.78 16.72
CA ILE A 357 -23.35 -20.55 17.90
C ILE A 357 -24.15 -20.10 19.12
N ALA A 358 -24.38 -18.79 19.30
CA ALA A 358 -25.23 -18.27 20.37
C ALA A 358 -26.68 -18.77 20.27
N GLN A 359 -27.23 -18.81 19.05
CA GLN A 359 -28.57 -19.35 18.78
C GLN A 359 -28.66 -20.84 19.13
N ILE A 360 -27.69 -21.65 18.69
CA ILE A 360 -27.62 -23.09 19.05
C ILE A 360 -27.48 -23.26 20.56
N THR A 361 -26.63 -22.47 21.21
CA THR A 361 -26.42 -22.46 22.67
C THR A 361 -27.75 -22.21 23.40
N ASN A 362 -28.51 -21.20 22.96
CA ASN A 362 -29.81 -20.87 23.52
C ASN A 362 -30.86 -21.96 23.28
N TYR A 363 -30.84 -22.60 22.11
CA TYR A 363 -31.69 -23.76 21.86
C TYR A 363 -31.36 -24.91 22.80
N VAL A 364 -30.08 -25.29 22.94
CA VAL A 364 -29.65 -26.33 23.88
C VAL A 364 -30.07 -25.99 25.31
N LYS A 365 -29.89 -24.74 25.74
CA LYS A 365 -30.32 -24.28 27.06
C LYS A 365 -31.84 -24.41 27.25
N SER A 366 -32.63 -24.18 26.20
CA SER A 366 -34.09 -24.34 26.25
C SER A 366 -34.56 -25.81 26.35
N LEU A 367 -33.68 -26.77 26.07
CA LEU A 367 -33.99 -28.21 26.19
C LEU A 367 -33.85 -28.74 27.62
N VAL A 368 -33.08 -28.06 28.47
CA VAL A 368 -32.83 -28.48 29.86
C VAL A 368 -34.16 -28.53 30.62
N GLY A 369 -34.46 -29.68 31.23
CA GLY A 369 -35.71 -29.95 31.95
C GLY A 369 -36.83 -30.54 31.11
N SER A 370 -36.70 -30.62 29.77
CA SER A 370 -37.72 -31.22 28.90
C SER A 370 -37.79 -32.75 28.96
N ASN A 371 -36.65 -33.40 29.28
CA ASN A 371 -36.46 -34.84 29.49
C ASN A 371 -37.40 -35.79 28.69
N PRO A 372 -37.39 -35.73 27.34
CA PRO A 372 -38.25 -36.55 26.49
C PRO A 372 -37.83 -38.02 26.53
N GLN A 373 -38.80 -38.93 26.66
CA GLN A 373 -38.54 -40.38 26.65
C GLN A 373 -38.71 -41.00 25.25
N PRO A 374 -37.83 -41.93 24.84
CA PRO A 374 -36.64 -42.41 25.57
C PRO A 374 -35.51 -41.38 25.58
N ALA A 375 -34.78 -41.30 26.71
CA ALA A 375 -33.56 -40.49 26.87
C ALA A 375 -32.36 -41.37 27.21
N LYS A 376 -31.16 -40.93 26.82
CA LYS A 376 -29.91 -41.56 27.25
C LYS A 376 -29.69 -41.31 28.74
N GLU A 377 -29.03 -42.25 29.41
CA GLU A 377 -28.72 -42.12 30.84
C GLU A 377 -27.92 -40.85 31.14
N LYS A 378 -28.16 -40.26 32.31
CA LYS A 378 -27.50 -39.04 32.81
C LYS A 378 -25.99 -39.22 32.84
N GLN A 379 -25.22 -38.25 32.32
CA GLN A 379 -23.75 -38.33 32.26
C GLN A 379 -23.09 -37.07 32.81
N GLY A 380 -22.07 -37.25 33.66
CA GLY A 380 -21.31 -36.14 34.25
C GLY A 380 -21.82 -35.75 35.63
N GLU A 381 -21.60 -34.48 35.98
CA GLU A 381 -21.92 -33.94 37.30
C GLU A 381 -23.19 -33.09 37.26
N LEU A 382 -23.96 -33.10 38.34
CA LEU A 382 -25.14 -32.24 38.47
C LEU A 382 -24.70 -30.78 38.43
N PHE A 383 -25.15 -30.06 37.41
CA PHE A 383 -24.89 -28.64 37.28
C PHE A 383 -26.06 -27.85 37.86
N GLN A 384 -25.80 -27.11 38.94
CA GLN A 384 -26.77 -26.18 39.50
C GLN A 384 -26.37 -24.76 39.12
N GLU A 385 -27.25 -24.06 38.39
CA GLU A 385 -27.06 -22.63 38.16
C GLU A 385 -27.16 -21.87 39.47
N ALA A 386 -26.20 -20.96 39.71
CA ALA A 386 -26.20 -20.10 40.88
C ALA A 386 -27.49 -19.26 40.92
N GLY A 387 -28.45 -19.68 41.75
CA GLY A 387 -29.74 -19.00 41.94
C GLY A 387 -30.99 -19.76 41.52
N ALA A 388 -30.89 -20.98 40.96
CA ALA A 388 -32.06 -21.81 40.70
C ALA A 388 -32.51 -22.56 41.99
N PRO A 389 -33.81 -22.58 42.34
CA PRO A 389 -34.28 -23.38 43.46
C PRO A 389 -34.04 -24.87 43.16
N ALA A 390 -33.46 -25.58 44.14
CA ALA A 390 -33.13 -27.00 44.02
C ALA A 390 -34.35 -27.80 43.56
N ALA A 391 -34.22 -28.48 42.42
CA ALA A 391 -35.22 -29.45 41.97
C ALA A 391 -35.25 -30.61 42.97
N THR A 392 -36.38 -30.76 43.65
CA THR A 392 -36.64 -31.89 44.55
C THR A 392 -36.79 -33.15 43.73
N ASP A 393 -35.91 -34.14 43.95
CA ASP A 393 -36.06 -35.51 43.47
C ASP A 393 -37.37 -36.11 44.00
N SER A 394 -38.43 -36.10 43.19
CA SER A 394 -39.58 -36.98 43.38
C SER A 394 -39.30 -38.32 42.73
N ALA A 395 -38.40 -39.09 43.34
CA ALA A 395 -38.23 -40.51 43.08
C ALA A 395 -38.04 -41.26 44.41
N ALA A 396 -39.05 -41.18 45.27
CA ALA A 396 -39.21 -42.10 46.39
C ALA A 396 -40.34 -43.10 46.09
N THR A 397 -39.91 -44.29 45.69
CA THR A 397 -40.46 -45.59 46.13
C THR A 397 -41.92 -45.92 45.79
N ALA A 398 -42.10 -46.74 44.75
CA ALA A 398 -43.20 -47.70 44.68
C ALA A 398 -42.66 -49.09 44.28
N GLN A 399 -42.09 -49.79 45.28
CA GLN A 399 -41.98 -51.24 45.30
C GLN A 399 -42.72 -51.74 46.54
N LYS A 400 -43.99 -52.15 46.37
CA LYS A 400 -44.48 -53.49 46.70
C LYS A 400 -45.90 -53.69 46.19
#